data_AF-A0A8T5PY18-F1
#
_entry.id   AF-A0A8T5PY18-F1
#
_cell.length_a   1.000
_cell.length_b   1.000
_cell.length_c   1.000
_cell.angle_alpha   90.00
_cell.angle_beta   90.00
_cell.angle_gamma   90.00
#
_symmetry.space_group_name_H-M   'P 1'
#
loop_
_entity.id
_entity.type
_entity.pdbx_description
1 polymer ?
#
loop_
_entity_poly.entity_id
_entity_poly.type
_entity_poly.pdbx_seq_one_letter_code
_entity_poly.pdbx_strand_id
1 'polypeptide(L)' 'MRIFLLRCPKCKNTMKYGGRDSILTGKRKVCVYCGRSFLVRKHIAQEG' A
#
# COMPACT_ATOMS: atom_id res chain seq x y z
N MET A 1 4.95 5.66 14.36
CA MET A 1 4.43 4.66 13.39
C MET A 1 3.92 5.44 12.19
N ARG A 2 4.55 5.33 11.02
CA ARG A 2 4.11 6.06 9.82
C ARG A 2 2.96 5.31 9.16
N ILE A 3 1.92 6.03 8.75
CA ILE A 3 0.76 5.47 8.07
C ILE A 3 0.82 5.93 6.62
N PHE A 4 0.97 4.97 5.70
CA PHE A 4 0.96 5.22 4.28
C PHE A 4 -0.43 4.98 3.72
N LEU A 5 -0.88 5.82 2.80
CA LEU A 5 -2.04 5.54 1.97
C LEU A 5 -1.58 4.84 0.70
N LEU A 6 -2.10 3.64 0.44
CA LEU A 6 -1.82 2.90 -0.78
C LEU A 6 -3.02 2.94 -1.70
N ARG A 7 -2.79 3.13 -3.00
CA ARG A 7 -3.84 3.08 -4.02
C ARG A 7 -3.70 1.81 -4.84
N CYS A 8 -4.75 0.99 -4.88
CA CYS A 8 -4.73 -0.24 -5.66
C CYS A 8 -4.63 0.07 -7.17
N PRO A 9 -3.70 -0.53 -7.92
CA PRO A 9 -3.59 -0.27 -9.36
C PRO A 9 -4.75 -0.84 -10.19
N LYS A 10 -5.49 -1.82 -9.65
CA LYS A 10 -6.60 -2.48 -10.37
C LYS A 10 -7.93 -1.74 -10.16
N CYS A 11 -8.38 -1.63 -8.91
CA CYS A 11 -9.67 -1.04 -8.57
C CYS A 11 -9.60 0.43 -8.13
N LYS A 12 -8.40 1.03 -8.10
CA LYS A 12 -8.14 2.43 -7.72
C LYS A 12 -8.57 2.83 -6.30
N ASN A 13 -9.06 1.89 -5.49
CA ASN A 13 -9.39 2.12 -4.08
C ASN A 13 -8.14 2.39 -3.24
N THR A 14 -8.32 3.27 -2.26
CA THR A 14 -7.27 3.67 -1.32
C THR A 14 -7.39 2.87 -0.02
N MET A 15 -6.25 2.51 0.56
CA MET A 15 -6.19 1.71 1.78
C MET A 15 -5.03 2.14 2.67
N LYS A 16 -5.25 2.12 3.98
CA LYS A 16 -4.22 2.42 4.97
C LYS A 16 -3.20 1.27 5.06
N TYR A 17 -1.94 1.62 5.18
CA TYR A 17 -0.83 0.70 5.41
C TYR A 17 0.02 1.23 6.56
N GLY A 18 -0.11 0.60 7.72
CA GLY A 18 0.77 0.83 8.86
C GLY A 18 2.03 -0.01 8.70
N GLY A 19 3.10 0.59 8.19
CA GLY A 19 4.42 -0.03 8.18
C GLY A 19 5.13 0.29 9.50
N ARG A 20 5.59 -0.72 10.24
CA ARG A 20 6.54 -0.52 11.34
C ARG A 20 7.96 -0.26 10.82
N ASP A 21 8.28 -0.81 9.66
CA ASP A 21 9.59 -0.68 9.02
C ASP A 21 9.63 0.44 7.97
N SER A 22 10.67 1.26 8.03
CA SER A 22 11.00 2.28 7.01
C SER A 22 11.34 1.66 5.64
N ILE A 23 11.61 0.35 5.60
CA ILE A 23 12.00 -0.37 4.38
C ILE A 23 10.76 -0.98 3.72
N LEU A 24 10.12 -0.18 2.85
CA LEU A 24 9.01 -0.63 2.01
C LEU A 24 9.48 -1.41 0.77
N THR A 25 10.79 -1.57 0.59
CA THR A 25 11.42 -2.29 -0.53
C THR A 25 11.03 -3.77 -0.49
N GLY A 26 10.29 -4.23 -1.51
CA GLY A 26 9.87 -5.63 -1.64
C GLY A 26 8.59 -6.02 -0.89
N LYS A 27 8.02 -5.15 -0.04
CA LYS A 27 6.75 -5.45 0.64
C LYS A 27 5.60 -5.45 -0.39
N ARG A 28 4.83 -6.54 -0.40
CA ARG A 28 3.60 -6.67 -1.19
C ARG A 28 2.39 -6.55 -0.27
N LYS A 29 1.33 -5.93 -0.77
CA LYS A 29 0.03 -5.85 -0.10
C LYS A 29 -1.07 -6.34 -1.03
N VAL A 30 -2.02 -7.06 -0.45
CA VAL A 30 -3.25 -7.50 -1.10
C VAL A 30 -4.30 -6.41 -0.93
N CYS A 31 -4.97 -6.03 -2.01
CA CYS A 31 -6.12 -5.14 -1.96
C CYS A 31 -7.30 -5.83 -1.27
N VAL A 32 -7.84 -5.22 -0.22
CA VAL A 32 -9.03 -5.75 0.49
C VAL A 32 -10.32 -5.72 -0.35
N TYR A 33 -10.35 -4.93 -1.43
CA TYR A 33 -11.54 -4.75 -2.26
C TYR A 33 -11.57 -5.68 -3.48
N CYS A 34 -10.42 -5.94 -4.11
CA CYS A 34 -10.36 -6.72 -5.36
C CYS A 34 -9.41 -7.92 -5.32
N GLY A 35 -8.79 -8.20 -4.16
CA GLY A 35 -7.86 -9.33 -3.97
C GLY A 35 -6.53 -9.20 -4.71
N ARG A 36 -6.28 -8.11 -5.44
CA ARG A 36 -5.04 -7.94 -6.21
C ARG A 36 -3.84 -7.72 -5.28
N SER A 37 -2.80 -8.51 -5.48
CA SER A 37 -1.49 -8.31 -4.84
C SER A 37 -0.63 -7.32 -5.64
N PHE A 38 -0.04 -6.33 -4.97
CA PHE A 38 0.83 -5.33 -5.59
C PHE A 38 1.95 -4.86 -4.65
N LEU A 39 2.99 -4.23 -5.21
CA LEU A 39 4.13 -3.72 -4.44
C LEU A 39 3.77 -2.41 -3.75
N VAL A 40 3.97 -2.35 -2.43
CA VAL A 40 3.61 -1.19 -1.59
C VAL A 40 4.30 0.08 -2.08
N ARG A 41 5.63 0.06 -2.23
CA ARG A 41 6.45 1.22 -2.63
C ARG A 41 6.01 1.87 -3.95
N LYS A 42 5.53 1.09 -4.92
CA LYS A 42 5.15 1.62 -6.25
C LYS A 42 3.76 2.28 -6.27
N HIS A 43 3.02 2.13 -5.17
CA HIS A 43 1.60 2.49 -5.12
C HIS A 43 1.24 3.28 -3.85
N ILE A 44 2.22 3.95 -3.25
CA ILE A 44 1.99 4.93 -2.18
C ILE A 44 1.39 6.19 -2.81
N ALA A 45 0.20 6.55 -2.36
CA ALA A 45 -0.52 7.74 -2.81
C ALA A 45 -0.23 8.95 -1.92
N GLN A 46 0.02 8.73 -0.63
CA GLN A 46 0.34 9.81 0.31
C GLN A 46 1.09 9.27 1.53
N GLU A 47 2.13 9.97 1.95
CA GLU A 47 2.82 9.76 3.23
C GLU A 47 2.24 10.78 4.23
N GLY A 48 1.83 10.31 5.40
CA GLY A 48 1.37 11.14 6.52
C GLY A 48 2.22 10.92 7.76
#